data_AF-A0A3E0VV09-F1
#
_entry.id   AF-A0A3E0VV09-F1
#
_cell.length_a   1.000
_cell.length_b   1.000
_cell.length_c   1.000
_cell.angle_alpha   90.00
_cell.angle_beta   90.00
_cell.angle_gamma   90.00
#
_symmetry.space_group_name_H-M   'P 1'
#
loop_
_entity.id
_entity.type
_entity.pdbx_description
1 polymer ?
#
loop_
_entity_poly.entity_id
_entity_poly.type
_entity_poly.pdbx_seq_one_letter_code
_entity_poly.pdbx_strand_id
1 'polypeptide(L)'
;MAAQNANRLDAQISPEAHCLDHAAGIAKDRGWAADWLNTSANVFIPIARDAGWHLLSDDGVTRVWVASAECLLAMKLRASRRGRDSDDIANLLAYLGFTSIEQAEELFESLFPGEIVEAKGIRILTDVFEAGLPDIPPRPAVPVLVG
;
A
#
# COMPACT_ATOMS: atom_id res chain seq x y z
N MET A 1 17.00 -17.43 -16.88
CA MET A 1 16.56 -16.03 -16.77
C MET A 1 15.06 -16.05 -16.55
N ALA A 2 14.64 -16.12 -15.29
CA ALA A 2 13.25 -16.32 -14.89
C ALA A 2 12.81 -15.15 -14.00
N ALA A 3 11.66 -14.58 -14.35
CA ALA A 3 10.90 -13.49 -13.73
C ALA A 3 11.42 -12.96 -12.38
N GLN A 4 12.18 -11.87 -12.40
CA GLN A 4 12.27 -10.95 -11.27
C GLN A 4 11.14 -9.94 -11.44
N ASN A 5 10.17 -9.89 -10.50
CA ASN A 5 9.45 -8.65 -10.10
C ASN A 5 8.26 -8.86 -9.13
N ALA A 6 7.94 -10.06 -8.62
CA ALA A 6 6.70 -10.25 -7.84
C ALA A 6 6.81 -10.27 -6.30
N ASN A 7 7.99 -10.18 -5.68
CA ASN A 7 8.15 -10.44 -4.24
C ASN A 7 8.88 -9.31 -3.49
N ARG A 8 8.40 -8.07 -3.57
CA ARG A 8 8.90 -6.98 -2.72
C ARG A 8 7.78 -6.47 -1.83
N LEU A 9 8.04 -6.47 -0.53
CA LEU A 9 7.17 -5.96 0.51
C LEU A 9 7.80 -4.70 1.07
N ASP A 10 7.03 -3.61 1.04
CA ASP A 10 7.38 -2.39 1.75
C ASP A 10 6.60 -2.37 3.07
N ALA A 11 7.28 -2.14 4.19
CA ALA A 11 6.66 -2.15 5.50
C ALA A 11 7.32 -1.13 6.44
N GLN A 12 6.55 -0.61 7.38
CA GLN A 12 7.12 -0.04 8.60
C GLN A 12 7.51 -1.18 9.53
N ILE A 13 8.76 -1.19 10.01
CA ILE A 13 9.33 -2.34 10.71
C ILE A 13 9.89 -1.89 12.06
N SER A 14 9.63 -2.66 13.12
CA SER A 14 10.17 -2.42 14.46
C SER A 14 10.40 -3.74 15.21
N PRO A 15 11.59 -3.98 15.79
CA PRO A 15 12.81 -3.17 15.68
C PRO A 15 13.48 -3.32 14.30
N GLU A 16 13.70 -2.20 13.60
CA GLU A 16 14.09 -2.19 12.18
C GLU A 16 15.37 -2.98 11.89
N ALA A 17 16.50 -2.61 12.52
CA ALA A 17 17.80 -3.20 12.22
C ALA A 17 17.80 -4.74 12.39
N HIS A 18 17.26 -5.23 13.52
CA HIS A 18 17.22 -6.66 13.80
C HIS A 18 16.33 -7.42 12.81
N CYS A 19 15.15 -6.87 12.49
CA CYS A 19 14.24 -7.50 11.54
C CYS A 19 14.80 -7.51 10.11
N LEU A 20 15.47 -6.44 9.68
CA LEU A 20 16.09 -6.38 8.35
C LEU A 20 17.30 -7.32 8.23
N ASP A 21 18.10 -7.50 9.28
CA ASP A 21 19.19 -8.47 9.31
C ASP A 21 18.66 -9.91 9.11
N HIS A 22 17.58 -10.27 9.82
CA HIS A 22 16.92 -11.58 9.63
C HIS A 22 16.30 -11.71 8.24
N ALA A 23 15.66 -10.66 7.72
CA ALA A 23 15.09 -10.67 6.38
C ALA A 23 16.16 -10.90 5.31
N ALA A 24 17.36 -10.36 5.47
CA ALA A 24 18.49 -10.62 4.58
C ALA A 24 18.96 -12.08 4.65
N GLY A 25 18.97 -12.69 5.84
CA GLY A 25 19.22 -14.12 6.02
C GLY A 25 18.21 -14.98 5.25
N ILE A 26 16.91 -14.71 5.42
CA ILE A 26 15.82 -15.37 4.69
C ILE A 26 15.99 -15.20 3.17
N ALA A 27 16.37 -14.00 2.72
CA ALA A 27 16.58 -13.72 1.31
C ALA A 27 17.67 -14.62 0.72
N LYS A 28 18.79 -14.75 1.42
CA LYS A 28 19.91 -15.60 1.03
C LYS A 28 19.50 -17.07 0.94
N ASP A 29 18.81 -17.58 1.96
CA ASP A 29 18.40 -18.98 2.02
C ASP A 29 17.38 -19.33 0.92
N ARG A 30 16.55 -18.38 0.53
CA ARG A 30 15.50 -18.55 -0.50
C ARG A 30 15.91 -18.11 -1.90
N GLY A 31 17.11 -17.55 -2.08
CA GLY A 31 17.56 -16.98 -3.35
C GLY A 31 16.72 -15.78 -3.81
N TRP A 32 16.15 -15.03 -2.87
CA TRP A 32 15.37 -13.82 -3.15
C TRP A 32 16.26 -12.58 -3.27
N ALA A 33 15.69 -11.49 -3.79
CA ALA A 33 16.35 -10.19 -3.77
C ALA A 33 16.57 -9.76 -2.31
N ALA A 34 17.72 -9.15 -2.01
CA ALA A 34 18.05 -8.74 -0.64
C ALA A 34 17.07 -7.71 -0.06
N ASP A 35 16.43 -6.94 -0.93
CA ASP A 35 15.42 -5.91 -0.60
C ASP A 35 13.97 -6.41 -0.78
N TRP A 36 13.75 -7.72 -0.72
CA TRP A 36 12.41 -8.31 -0.75
C TRP A 36 11.52 -7.82 0.39
N LEU A 37 12.10 -7.41 1.52
CA LEU A 37 11.44 -6.67 2.60
C LEU A 37 12.23 -5.38 2.84
N ASN A 38 11.58 -4.23 2.75
CA ASN A 38 12.24 -2.94 2.91
C ASN A 38 11.30 -1.87 3.51
N THR A 39 11.84 -0.70 3.84
CA THR A 39 11.13 0.41 4.51
C THR A 39 10.89 1.61 3.61
N SER A 40 11.02 1.46 2.28
CA SER A 40 10.93 2.56 1.32
C SER A 40 9.58 3.28 1.31
N ALA A 41 8.52 2.59 1.76
CA ALA A 41 7.18 3.18 1.86
C ALA A 41 7.00 4.11 3.08
N ASN A 42 7.91 4.10 4.06
CA ASN A 42 7.76 4.87 5.30
C ASN A 42 7.51 6.36 5.05
N VAL A 43 8.13 6.93 4.02
CA VAL A 43 7.97 8.36 3.67
C VAL A 43 6.55 8.72 3.22
N PHE A 44 5.74 7.73 2.80
CA PHE A 44 4.37 7.94 2.34
C PHE A 44 3.33 7.68 3.43
N ILE A 45 3.69 7.05 4.55
CA ILE A 45 2.74 6.71 5.60
C ILE A 45 2.21 7.98 6.29
N PRO A 46 0.88 8.13 6.48
CA PRO A 46 0.29 9.22 7.25
C PRO A 46 0.85 9.31 8.68
N ILE A 47 1.09 10.53 9.16
CA ILE A 47 1.41 10.81 10.58
C ILE A 47 0.12 11.02 11.39
N ALA A 48 -1.06 10.86 10.76
CA ALA A 48 -2.35 10.97 11.41
C ALA A 48 -2.46 10.03 12.61
N ARG A 49 -3.22 10.46 13.64
CA ARG A 49 -3.37 9.75 14.92
C ARG A 49 -3.93 8.34 14.74
N ASP A 50 -4.74 8.13 13.71
CA ASP A 50 -5.25 6.83 13.30
C ASP A 50 -5.13 6.73 11.78
N ALA A 51 -4.12 6.01 11.30
CA ALA A 51 -3.93 5.74 9.88
C ALA A 51 -4.70 4.50 9.42
N GLY A 52 -5.65 4.00 10.20
CA GLY A 52 -6.49 2.86 9.83
C GLY A 52 -5.72 1.53 9.77
N TRP A 53 -4.81 1.28 10.70
CA TRP A 53 -4.08 0.00 10.72
C TRP A 53 -4.95 -1.13 11.29
N HIS A 54 -5.02 -2.25 10.58
CA HIS A 54 -5.72 -3.46 11.00
C HIS A 54 -4.72 -4.57 11.33
N LEU A 55 -4.89 -5.22 12.49
CA LEU A 55 -4.09 -6.38 12.87
C LEU A 55 -4.46 -7.56 11.96
N LEU A 56 -3.49 -8.04 11.19
CA LEU A 56 -3.67 -9.21 10.33
C LEU A 56 -3.30 -10.50 11.06
N SER A 57 -2.20 -10.47 11.83
CA SER A 57 -1.69 -11.64 12.57
C SER A 57 -0.93 -11.21 13.82
N ASP A 58 -1.06 -11.98 14.89
CA ASP A 58 -0.26 -11.88 16.12
C ASP A 58 -0.01 -13.30 16.64
N ASP A 59 1.26 -13.73 16.66
CA ASP A 59 1.68 -15.02 17.21
C ASP A 59 2.32 -14.90 18.61
N GLY A 60 2.25 -13.70 19.21
CA GLY A 60 2.88 -13.36 20.49
C GLY A 60 4.34 -12.91 20.38
N VAL A 61 4.98 -13.10 19.21
CA VAL A 61 6.36 -12.67 18.92
C VAL A 61 6.37 -11.63 17.80
N THR A 62 5.61 -11.88 16.74
CA THR A 62 5.49 -11.05 15.54
C THR A 62 4.06 -10.59 15.36
N ARG A 63 3.90 -9.28 15.11
CA ARG A 63 2.62 -8.69 14.71
C ARG A 63 2.72 -8.16 13.30
N VAL A 64 1.75 -8.55 12.48
CA VAL A 64 1.61 -8.04 11.12
C VAL A 64 0.36 -7.19 11.07
N TRP A 65 0.52 -5.94 10.64
CA TRP A 65 -0.56 -4.99 10.44
C TRP A 65 -0.66 -4.65 8.96
N VAL A 66 -1.88 -4.40 8.50
CA VAL A 66 -2.15 -3.93 7.14
C VAL A 66 -2.86 -2.58 7.20
N ALA A 67 -2.47 -1.67 6.32
CA ALA A 67 -3.14 -0.39 6.19
C ALA A 67 -4.57 -0.60 5.65
N SER A 68 -5.52 0.22 6.10
CA SER A 68 -6.87 0.23 5.52
C SER A 68 -6.82 0.64 4.05
N ALA A 69 -7.89 0.35 3.32
CA ALA A 69 -8.00 0.75 1.92
C ALA A 69 -7.94 2.27 1.76
N GLU A 70 -8.51 3.02 2.70
CA GLU A 70 -8.46 4.48 2.76
C GLU A 70 -7.01 4.98 2.88
N CYS A 71 -6.24 4.39 3.79
CA CYS A 71 -4.84 4.74 4.00
C CYS A 71 -4.00 4.42 2.77
N LEU A 72 -4.21 3.23 2.17
CA LEU A 72 -3.55 2.86 0.92
C LEU A 72 -3.89 3.82 -0.23
N LEU A 73 -5.15 4.23 -0.36
CA LEU A 73 -5.55 5.20 -1.40
C LEU A 73 -4.83 6.53 -1.21
N ALA A 74 -4.82 7.06 0.01
CA ALA A 74 -4.13 8.32 0.30
C ALA A 74 -2.61 8.22 0.06
N MET A 75 -1.97 7.11 0.46
CA MET A 75 -0.55 6.85 0.17
C MET A 75 -0.26 6.79 -1.34
N LYS A 76 -1.15 6.13 -2.11
CA LYS A 76 -1.03 6.04 -3.57
C LYS A 76 -1.20 7.40 -4.23
N LEU A 77 -2.12 8.23 -3.77
CA LEU A 77 -2.28 9.60 -4.24
C LEU A 77 -1.08 10.48 -3.87
N ARG A 78 -0.48 10.30 -2.70
CA ARG A 78 0.76 11.00 -2.33
C ARG A 78 1.93 10.63 -3.24
N ALA A 79 2.08 9.33 -3.54
CA ALA A 79 3.12 8.84 -4.43
C ALA A 79 2.89 9.25 -5.90
N SER A 80 1.67 9.01 -6.42
CA SER A 80 1.20 9.34 -7.77
C SER A 80 2.18 8.97 -8.89
N ARG A 81 2.75 7.77 -8.84
CA ARG A 81 3.70 7.27 -9.84
C ARG A 81 2.92 6.78 -11.05
N ARG A 82 2.91 7.57 -12.12
CA ARG A 82 2.24 7.24 -13.38
C ARG A 82 2.69 5.86 -13.90
N GLY A 83 1.71 5.06 -14.36
CA GLY A 83 1.92 3.71 -14.87
C GLY A 83 2.20 2.65 -13.79
N ARG A 84 2.27 3.04 -12.52
CA ARG A 84 2.38 2.11 -11.39
C ARG A 84 1.18 2.23 -10.44
N ASP A 85 0.81 3.45 -10.07
CA ASP A 85 -0.23 3.66 -9.06
C ASP A 85 -1.63 3.82 -9.69
N SER A 86 -1.76 3.97 -11.01
CA SER A 86 -3.04 4.20 -11.70
C SER A 86 -4.04 3.06 -11.46
N ASP A 87 -3.64 1.81 -11.68
CA ASP A 87 -4.51 0.65 -11.50
C ASP A 87 -4.86 0.42 -10.02
N ASP A 88 -3.88 0.64 -9.13
CA ASP A 88 -4.10 0.55 -7.68
C ASP A 88 -5.12 1.60 -7.21
N ILE A 89 -4.99 2.85 -7.68
CA ILE A 89 -5.93 3.95 -7.38
C ILE A 89 -7.33 3.60 -7.90
N ALA A 90 -7.45 3.12 -9.14
CA ALA A 90 -8.74 2.73 -9.71
C ALA A 90 -9.45 1.63 -8.90
N ASN A 91 -8.71 0.58 -8.52
CA ASN A 91 -9.24 -0.51 -7.70
C ASN A 91 -9.63 -0.04 -6.30
N LEU A 92 -8.84 0.83 -5.68
CA LEU A 92 -9.13 1.37 -4.35
C LEU A 92 -10.35 2.30 -4.36
N LEU A 93 -10.49 3.15 -5.38
CA LEU A 93 -11.69 3.99 -5.56
C LEU A 93 -12.95 3.13 -5.73
N ALA A 94 -12.88 2.08 -6.56
CA ALA A 94 -13.98 1.14 -6.75
C ALA A 94 -14.34 0.42 -5.45
N TYR A 95 -13.34 -0.09 -4.73
CA TYR A 95 -13.52 -0.80 -3.46
C TYR A 95 -14.14 0.08 -2.37
N LEU A 96 -13.73 1.35 -2.30
CA LEU A 96 -14.24 2.33 -1.34
C LEU A 96 -15.58 2.95 -1.78
N GLY A 97 -16.02 2.70 -3.01
CA GLY A 97 -17.26 3.27 -3.57
C GLY A 97 -17.16 4.78 -3.84
N PHE A 98 -15.96 5.29 -4.09
CA PHE A 98 -15.74 6.70 -4.39
C PHE A 98 -16.08 6.98 -5.85
N THR A 99 -16.88 8.01 -6.08
CA THR A 99 -17.44 8.37 -7.39
C THR A 99 -16.98 9.72 -7.92
N SER A 100 -16.19 10.46 -7.14
CA SER A 100 -15.69 11.77 -7.56
C SER A 100 -14.28 12.06 -7.04
N ILE A 101 -13.62 13.06 -7.65
CA ILE A 101 -12.30 13.54 -7.26
C ILE A 101 -12.36 14.15 -5.87
N GLU A 102 -13.42 14.89 -5.56
CA GLU A 102 -13.61 15.58 -4.29
C GLU A 102 -13.62 14.60 -3.11
N GLN A 103 -14.27 13.44 -3.24
CA GLN A 103 -14.25 12.41 -2.20
C GLN A 103 -12.83 11.86 -1.94
N ALA A 104 -12.03 11.71 -3.01
CA ALA A 104 -10.65 11.27 -2.88
C ALA A 104 -9.75 12.35 -2.24
N GLU A 105 -9.98 13.63 -2.56
CA GLU A 105 -9.28 14.75 -1.94
C GLU A 105 -9.66 14.93 -0.46
N GLU A 106 -10.94 14.84 -0.11
CA GLU A 106 -11.42 14.88 1.28
C GLU A 106 -10.77 13.77 2.12
N LEU A 107 -10.71 12.55 1.58
CA LEU A 107 -10.01 11.45 2.23
C LEU A 107 -8.51 11.77 2.39
N PHE A 108 -7.87 12.27 1.34
CA PHE A 108 -6.45 12.59 1.37
C PHE A 108 -6.13 13.63 2.46
N GLU A 109 -6.89 14.72 2.53
CA GLU A 109 -6.72 15.77 3.55
C GLU A 109 -6.95 15.21 4.96
N SER A 110 -7.89 14.29 5.15
CA SER A 110 -8.15 13.68 6.46
C SER A 110 -6.93 12.90 7.02
N LEU A 111 -6.12 12.31 6.13
CA LEU A 111 -4.92 11.53 6.48
C LEU A 111 -3.62 12.35 6.40
N PHE A 112 -3.60 13.41 5.57
CA PHE A 112 -2.51 14.37 5.48
C PHE A 112 -3.02 15.81 5.71
N PRO A 113 -3.33 16.18 6.96
CA PRO A 113 -3.90 17.49 7.25
C PRO A 113 -3.03 18.66 6.77
N GLY A 114 -3.60 19.54 5.96
CA GLY A 114 -2.92 20.70 5.38
C GLY A 114 -2.08 20.40 4.13
N GLU A 115 -2.07 19.16 3.64
CA GLU A 115 -1.57 18.81 2.32
C GLU A 115 -2.73 18.72 1.31
N ILE A 116 -2.44 18.93 0.02
CA ILE A 116 -3.38 18.72 -1.09
C ILE A 116 -2.85 17.63 -2.02
N VAL A 117 -3.74 16.98 -2.77
CA VAL A 117 -3.31 16.06 -3.82
C VAL A 117 -2.56 16.83 -4.90
N GLU A 118 -1.31 16.42 -5.17
CA GLU A 118 -0.50 17.08 -6.19
C GLU A 118 -1.11 16.94 -7.60
N ALA A 119 -0.80 17.88 -8.50
CA ALA A 119 -1.34 17.90 -9.87
C ALA A 119 -1.16 16.58 -10.65
N LYS A 120 -0.11 15.79 -10.36
CA LYS A 120 0.08 14.46 -10.94
C LYS A 120 -0.99 13.45 -10.48
N GLY A 121 -1.41 13.52 -9.21
CA GLY A 121 -2.46 12.68 -8.64
C GLY A 121 -3.82 13.07 -9.16
N ILE A 122 -4.10 14.37 -9.25
CA ILE A 122 -5.33 14.88 -9.87
C ILE A 122 -5.46 14.36 -11.30
N ARG A 123 -4.38 14.41 -12.10
CA ARG A 123 -4.40 13.84 -13.46
C ARG A 123 -4.73 12.35 -13.46
N ILE A 124 -4.17 11.56 -12.55
CA ILE A 124 -4.51 10.12 -12.45
C ILE A 124 -5.98 9.95 -12.10
N LEU A 125 -6.51 10.71 -11.15
CA LEU A 125 -7.92 10.66 -10.78
C LEU A 125 -8.83 11.01 -11.96
N THR A 126 -8.52 12.08 -12.70
CA THR A 126 -9.24 12.45 -13.93
C THR A 126 -9.21 11.31 -14.94
N ASP A 127 -8.02 10.80 -15.28
CA ASP A 127 -7.86 9.72 -16.26
C ASP A 127 -8.65 8.45 -15.84
N VAL A 128 -8.64 8.10 -14.55
CA VAL A 128 -9.35 6.94 -14.00
C VAL A 128 -10.86 7.11 -14.04
N PHE A 129 -11.39 8.28 -13.64
CA PHE A 129 -12.83 8.53 -13.67
C PHE A 129 -13.37 8.66 -15.10
N GLU A 130 -12.61 9.24 -16.03
CA GLU A 130 -12.97 9.29 -17.46
C GLU A 130 -13.00 7.90 -18.10
N ALA A 131 -12.06 7.01 -17.74
CA ALA A 131 -12.04 5.63 -18.20
C ALA A 131 -13.15 4.77 -17.57
N GLY A 132 -13.66 5.16 -16.41
CA GLY A 132 -14.60 4.40 -15.60
C GLY A 132 -13.88 3.48 -14.61
N LEU A 133 -14.51 3.28 -13.44
CA LEU A 133 -13.96 2.42 -12.40
C LEU A 133 -14.13 0.93 -12.76
N PRO A 134 -13.16 0.08 -12.40
CA PRO A 134 -13.28 -1.36 -12.58
C PRO A 134 -14.33 -1.97 -11.65
N ASP A 135 -14.77 -3.18 -11.98
CA ASP A 135 -15.51 -4.00 -11.03
C ASP A 135 -14.63 -4.32 -9.81
N ILE A 136 -15.25 -4.36 -8.62
CA ILE A 136 -14.54 -4.70 -7.39
C ILE A 136 -14.02 -6.15 -7.52
N PRO A 137 -12.69 -6.39 -7.40
CA PRO A 137 -12.15 -7.73 -7.51
C PRO A 137 -12.69 -8.63 -6.39
N PRO A 138 -12.95 -9.92 -6.66
CA PRO A 138 -13.37 -10.84 -5.62
C PRO A 138 -12.27 -10.97 -4.57
N ARG A 139 -12.67 -11.06 -3.29
CA ARG A 139 -11.74 -11.27 -2.20
C ARG A 139 -10.92 -12.54 -2.45
N PRO A 140 -9.58 -12.49 -2.36
CA PRO A 140 -8.75 -13.69 -2.52
C PRO A 140 -9.06 -14.71 -1.42
N ALA A 141 -8.84 -15.99 -1.72
CA ALA A 141 -8.95 -17.04 -0.72
C ALA A 141 -7.97 -16.78 0.43
N VAL A 142 -8.39 -17.04 1.66
CA VAL A 142 -7.52 -16.93 2.84
C VAL A 142 -6.38 -17.94 2.67
N PRO A 143 -5.11 -17.51 2.70
CA PRO A 143 -3.99 -18.43 2.55
C PRO A 143 -3.93 -19.40 3.73
N VAL A 144 -3.77 -20.69 3.42
CA VAL A 144 -3.51 -21.72 4.44
C VAL A 144 -2.03 -21.62 4.80
N LEU A 145 -1.74 -21.06 5.98
CA LEU A 145 -0.39 -21.02 6.52
C LEU A 145 -0.05 -22.43 7.05
N VAL A 146 0.78 -23.16 6.31
CA VAL A 146 1.35 -24.42 6.79
C VAL A 146 2.52 -24.04 7.70
N GLY A 147 2.39 -24.35 9.00
CA GLY A 147 3.41 -24.12 10.01
C GLY A 147 4.64 -25.00 9.86
#